data_AF-A0A7W7CC74-F1
#
_entry.id   AF-A0A7W7CC74-F1
#
_cell.length_a   1.000
_cell.length_b   1.000
_cell.length_c   1.000
_cell.angle_alpha   90.00
_cell.angle_beta   90.00
_cell.angle_gamma   90.00
#
_symmetry.space_group_name_H-M   'P 1'
#
loop_
_entity.id
_entity.type
_entity.pdbx_description
1 polymer ?
#
loop_
_entity_poly.entity_id
_entity_poly.type
_entity_poly.pdbx_seq_one_letter_code
_entity_poly.pdbx_strand_id
1 'polypeptide(L)' 'MASEFTANILQRVAQAEAAVRAARAEGDEHRADLHEADLANLKRLAGEHGVDLSRES' A
#
# COMPACT_ATOMS: atom_id res chain seq x y z
N MET A 1 0.55 -20.23 -7.30
CA MET A 1 -0.12 -19.95 -6.03
C MET A 1 0.64 -18.83 -5.35
N ALA A 2 0.12 -17.60 -5.36
CA ALA A 2 0.68 -16.55 -4.51
C ALA A 2 0.49 -16.98 -3.04
N SER A 3 1.48 -16.73 -2.18
CA SER A 3 1.33 -17.04 -0.76
C SER A 3 0.23 -16.19 -0.13
N GLU A 4 -0.36 -16.65 0.98
CA GLU A 4 -1.33 -15.86 1.74
C GLU A 4 -0.74 -14.50 2.16
N PHE A 5 0.55 -14.48 2.53
CA PHE A 5 1.28 -13.25 2.81
C PHE A 5 1.35 -12.32 1.59
N THR A 6 1.69 -12.85 0.42
CA THR A 6 1.75 -12.09 -0.84
C THR A 6 0.40 -11.46 -1.15
N ALA A 7 -0.68 -12.24 -1.09
CA ALA A 7 -2.03 -11.75 -1.32
C ALA A 7 -2.45 -10.67 -0.30
N ASN A 8 -2.13 -10.87 0.97
CA ASN A 8 -2.44 -9.90 2.03
C ASN A 8 -1.70 -8.57 1.83
N ILE A 9 -0.39 -8.61 1.54
CA ILE A 9 0.42 -7.42 1.32
C ILE A 9 -0.07 -6.64 0.10
N LEU A 10 -0.34 -7.32 -1.01
CA LEU A 10 -0.84 -6.68 -2.22
C LEU A 10 -2.19 -6.00 -1.98
N GLN A 11 -3.13 -6.68 -1.32
CA GLN A 11 -4.42 -6.10 -0.94
C GLN A 11 -4.24 -4.83 -0.09
N ARG A 12 -3.37 -4.88 0.92
CA ARG A 12 -3.14 -3.75 1.83
C ARG A 12 -2.45 -2.57 1.14
N VAL A 13 -1.52 -2.83 0.23
CA VAL A 13 -0.89 -1.79 -0.61
C VAL A 13 -1.96 -1.09 -1.44
N ALA A 14 -2.81 -1.85 -2.14
CA ALA A 14 -3.88 -1.29 -2.96
C ALA A 14 -4.88 -0.46 -2.12
N GLN A 15 -5.22 -0.92 -0.92
CA GLN A 15 -6.09 -0.19 0.00
C GLN A 15 -5.45 1.12 0.48
N ALA A 16 -4.18 1.10 0.87
CA ALA A 16 -3.45 2.29 1.29
C ALA A 16 -3.33 3.30 0.14
N GLU A 17 -3.05 2.86 -1.08
CA GLU A 17 -3.01 3.73 -2.26
C GLU A 17 -4.36 4.37 -2.58
N ALA A 18 -5.46 3.62 -2.45
CA ALA A 18 -6.81 4.16 -2.59
C ALA A 18 -7.11 5.20 -1.49
N ALA A 19 -6.69 4.95 -0.25
CA ALA A 19 -6.89 5.85 0.87
C ALA A 19 -6.10 7.17 0.71
N VAL A 20 -4.85 7.12 0.23
CA VAL A 20 -4.06 8.32 -0.13
C VAL A 20 -4.81 9.15 -1.19
N ARG A 21 -5.30 8.50 -2.26
CA ARG A 21 -6.04 9.19 -3.32
C ARG A 21 -7.32 9.84 -2.80
N ALA A 22 -8.07 9.14 -1.96
CA ALA A 22 -9.29 9.66 -1.36
C ALA A 22 -9.01 10.86 -0.44
N ALA A 23 -8.03 10.74 0.46
CA ALA A 23 -7.64 11.82 1.36
C ALA A 23 -7.21 13.09 0.61
N ARG A 24 -6.42 12.93 -0.47
CA ARG A 24 -6.03 14.04 -1.35
C ARG A 24 -7.22 14.65 -2.10
N ALA A 25 -8.14 13.82 -2.60
CA ALA A 25 -9.34 14.30 -3.29
C ALA A 25 -10.27 15.10 -2.35
N GLU A 26 -10.27 14.76 -1.06
CA GLU A 26 -11.02 15.45 -0.01
C GLU A 26 -10.29 16.67 0.56
N GLY A 27 -9.04 16.94 0.14
CA GLY A 27 -8.23 18.06 0.63
C GLY A 27 -7.67 17.85 2.04
N ASP A 28 -7.66 16.61 2.53
CA ASP A 28 -7.17 16.25 3.86
C ASP A 28 -5.71 15.78 3.77
N GLU A 29 -4.80 16.75 3.75
CA GLU A 29 -3.36 16.50 3.61
C GLU A 29 -2.79 15.70 4.79
N HIS A 30 -3.27 15.94 6.01
CA HIS A 30 -2.78 15.21 7.18
C HIS A 30 -3.13 13.71 7.10
N ARG A 31 -4.37 13.37 6.72
CA ARG A 31 -4.75 11.97 6.50
C ARG A 31 -4.01 11.34 5.33
N ALA A 32 -3.73 12.11 4.27
CA ALA A 32 -2.93 11.63 3.15
C ALA A 32 -1.51 11.24 3.61
N ASP A 33 -0.84 12.08 4.40
CA ASP A 33 0.50 11.82 4.93
C ASP A 33 0.55 10.55 5.80
N LEU A 34 -0.47 10.35 6.64
CA LEU A 34 -0.60 9.14 7.46
C LEU A 34 -0.69 7.88 6.58
N HIS A 35 -1.53 7.91 5.54
CA HIS A 35 -1.66 6.80 4.61
C HIS A 35 -0.41 6.58 3.75
N GLU A 36 0.34 7.64 3.42
CA GLU A 36 1.61 7.51 2.71
C GLU A 36 2.70 6.86 3.57
N ALA A 37 2.74 7.17 4.86
CA ALA A 37 3.65 6.50 5.80
C ALA A 37 3.34 5.00 5.93
N ASP A 38 2.06 4.63 6.01
CA ASP A 38 1.63 3.24 6.01
C ASP A 38 1.98 2.53 4.70
N LEU A 39 1.76 3.18 3.57
CA LEU A 39 2.11 2.66 2.25
C LEU A 39 3.62 2.41 2.11
N ALA A 40 4.45 3.34 2.59
CA ALA A 40 5.91 3.18 2.59
C ALA A 40 6.35 1.97 3.43
N ASN A 41 5.73 1.77 4.59
CA ASN A 41 5.98 0.60 5.44
C ASN A 41 5.59 -0.71 4.77
N LEU A 42 4.43 -0.75 4.10
CA LEU A 42 3.98 -1.92 3.34
C LEU A 42 4.92 -2.25 2.17
N LYS A 43 5.37 -1.22 1.44
CA LYS A 43 6.32 -1.38 0.33
C LYS A 43 7.66 -1.94 0.79
N ARG A 44 8.17 -1.47 1.93
CA ARG A 44 9.39 -2.02 2.55
C ARG A 44 9.19 -3.47 2.97
N LEU A 45 8.09 -3.77 3.66
CA LEU A 45 7.77 -5.13 4.11
C LEU A 45 7.64 -6.11 2.93
N ALA A 46 7.04 -5.68 1.83
CA ALA A 46 6.98 -6.46 0.60
C ALA A 46 8.38 -6.81 0.09
N GLY A 47 9.28 -5.82 0.01
CA GLY A 47 10.66 -6.00 -0.43
C GLY A 47 11.47 -6.93 0.48
N GLU A 48 11.33 -6.79 1.80
CA GLU A 48 11.97 -7.68 2.80
C GLU A 48 11.56 -9.15 2.63
N HIS A 49 10.35 -9.39 2.15
CA HIS A 49 9.79 -10.73 1.93
C HIS A 49 9.84 -11.19 0.47
N GLY A 50 10.49 -10.43 -0.42
CA GLY A 50 10.63 -10.78 -1.84
C GLY A 50 9.32 -10.72 -2.64
N VAL A 51 8.34 -9.93 -2.19
CA VAL A 51 7.08 -9.70 -2.90
C VAL A 51 7.26 -8.57 -3.92
N ASP A 52 7.07 -8.90 -5.19
CA ASP A 52 7.06 -7.93 -6.29
C ASP A 52 5.71 -7.22 -6.41
N LEU A 53 5.70 -5.91 -6.13
CA LEU A 53 4.48 -5.09 -6.17
C LEU A 53 4.12 -4.59 -7.58
N SER A 54 5.03 -4.70 -8.54
CA SER A 54 4.80 -4.34 -9.96
C SER A 54 3.97 -5.38 -10.71
N ARG A 55 3.80 -6.58 -10.15
CA ARG A 55 3.12 -7.71 -10.81
C ARG A 55 1.60 -7.59 -10.91
N GLU A 56 0.99 -6.58 -10.28
CA GLU A 56 -0.46 -6.30 -10.31
C GLU A 56 -0.79 -4.90 -10.86
N SER A 57 0.09 -4.32 -11.69
CA SER A 57 -0.21 -3.10 -12.46
C SER A 57 -0.86 -3.40 -13.81
#